data_AF-E1ZCB5-F1
#
_entry.id   AF-E1ZCB5-F1
#
_cell.length_a   1.000
_cell.length_b   1.000
_cell.length_c   1.000
_cell.angle_alpha   90.00
_cell.angle_beta   90.00
_cell.angle_gamma   90.00
#
_symmetry.space_group_name_H-M   'P 1'
#
loop_
_entity.id
_entity.type
_entity.pdbx_description
1 polymer ?
#
loop_
_entity_poly.entity_id
_entity_poly.type
_entity_poly.pdbx_seq_one_letter_code
_entity_poly.pdbx_strand_id
1 'polypeptide(L)'
;MRWPWGLTLWLLSISACWDGCAAAAVRRDAAADLSDSAVPDGVSPFLRKRGVGWGLNATHIRTLAGLSWWYKWGPSVRDPETTRAAAAVGMRFVPEQWGRGGIADLGARIQPGSAVLLSFNEPNHQLQASLTPQEAAELWPQLEEVADRLGLRLGAPAAAPCGAQCVTPSPFDWWDEFFTRCDGCRVDFLVTHYYSCNADWLATYLRQCRKYQRPIWLKEFACPNPGGTDVVSWQYMVRALGLLDRDGWVEKYAWFALETSGWLGTSNSLMNLHTGALTELGQLYMGYTPAAAAAGTSSDNSQEAGTTSWSELCQSCIHHLGSGGLLVGLAPQQHKYCSESCGFWERNEAQAPVQPDINPT
;
A
#
# COMPACT_ATOMS: atom_id res chain seq x y z
N MET A 1 -34.00 -15.80 -78.75
CA MET A 1 -33.30 -17.07 -79.06
C MET A 1 -31.80 -16.83 -78.98
N ARG A 2 -31.02 -17.85 -78.58
CA ARG A 2 -29.57 -18.05 -78.80
C ARG A 2 -28.54 -16.96 -78.39
N TRP A 3 -27.71 -17.34 -77.42
CA TRP A 3 -26.29 -17.01 -77.17
C TRP A 3 -25.37 -17.52 -78.33
N PRO A 4 -24.00 -17.45 -78.30
CA PRO A 4 -23.00 -17.01 -77.28
C PRO A 4 -22.08 -15.86 -77.81
N TRP A 5 -20.92 -15.45 -77.27
CA TRP A 5 -19.89 -16.00 -76.33
C TRP A 5 -19.25 -14.86 -75.49
N GLY A 6 -18.39 -15.08 -74.47
CA GLY A 6 -18.00 -16.33 -73.80
C GLY A 6 -16.49 -16.68 -73.77
N LEU A 7 -15.69 -16.01 -72.92
CA LEU A 7 -14.36 -16.46 -72.41
C LEU A 7 -13.98 -15.56 -71.18
N THR A 8 -14.07 -15.98 -69.91
CA THR A 8 -13.06 -16.65 -69.03
C THR A 8 -11.67 -15.96 -68.99
N LEU A 9 -10.95 -15.79 -67.87
CA LEU A 9 -11.00 -16.28 -66.45
C LEU A 9 -10.77 -15.09 -65.46
N TRP A 10 -10.87 -15.09 -64.12
CA TRP A 10 -11.43 -15.90 -63.00
C TRP A 10 -11.57 -14.90 -61.78
N LEU A 11 -12.52 -14.97 -60.82
CA LEU A 11 -12.64 -15.81 -59.61
C LEU A 11 -11.46 -15.66 -58.59
N LEU A 12 -11.65 -15.38 -57.28
CA LEU A 12 -12.84 -15.48 -56.41
C LEU A 12 -12.92 -14.47 -55.23
N SER A 13 -14.18 -14.14 -54.85
CA SER A 13 -14.78 -13.70 -53.56
C SER A 13 -13.93 -13.11 -52.40
N ILE A 14 -14.26 -12.00 -51.74
CA ILE A 14 -15.54 -11.47 -51.16
C ILE A 14 -15.90 -12.02 -49.76
N SER A 15 -16.01 -11.08 -48.80
CA SER A 15 -16.65 -11.07 -47.45
C SER A 15 -15.68 -10.86 -46.29
N ALA A 16 -16.01 -10.13 -45.21
CA ALA A 16 -17.04 -9.11 -44.98
C ALA A 16 -16.74 -8.35 -43.65
N CYS A 17 -17.18 -7.09 -43.56
CA CYS A 17 -17.58 -6.32 -42.36
C CYS A 17 -16.92 -6.58 -40.98
N TRP A 18 -16.35 -5.52 -40.37
CA TRP A 18 -17.12 -4.72 -39.39
C TRP A 18 -16.47 -3.36 -39.08
N ASP A 19 -17.31 -2.37 -38.71
CA ASP A 19 -16.90 -1.06 -38.21
C ASP A 19 -16.72 -1.06 -36.68
N GLY A 20 -15.85 -0.22 -36.12
CA GLY A 20 -15.72 -0.10 -34.66
C GLY A 20 -14.71 0.92 -34.14
N CYS A 21 -15.22 2.08 -33.69
CA CYS A 21 -14.63 2.99 -32.68
C CYS A 21 -13.11 3.26 -32.70
N ALA A 22 -12.72 4.38 -33.34
CA ALA A 22 -11.45 5.04 -33.02
C ALA A 22 -11.53 5.66 -31.61
N ALA A 23 -10.57 5.32 -30.73
CA ALA A 23 -10.52 5.86 -29.36
C ALA A 23 -10.08 7.32 -29.35
N ALA A 24 -10.83 8.19 -28.68
CA ALA A 24 -10.48 9.60 -28.50
C ALA A 24 -9.29 9.75 -27.53
N ALA A 25 -8.19 10.32 -28.01
CA ALA A 25 -7.03 10.61 -27.17
C ALA A 25 -7.33 11.78 -26.22
N VAL A 26 -7.57 11.47 -24.94
CA VAL A 26 -7.74 12.48 -23.88
C VAL A 26 -6.43 13.26 -23.71
N ARG A 27 -6.49 14.58 -23.91
CA ARG A 27 -5.36 15.46 -23.61
C ARG A 27 -5.16 15.50 -22.10
N ARG A 28 -3.93 15.25 -21.65
CA ARG A 28 -3.49 15.57 -20.29
C ARG A 28 -3.03 17.02 -20.27
N ASP A 29 -3.90 17.93 -19.83
CA ASP A 29 -3.47 19.29 -19.50
C ASP A 29 -2.61 19.27 -18.22
N ALA A 30 -1.65 20.18 -18.16
CA ALA A 30 -0.52 20.09 -17.22
C ALA A 30 -0.86 20.58 -15.80
N ALA A 31 -1.48 19.70 -15.00
CA ALA A 31 -1.34 19.77 -13.55
C ALA A 31 0.11 19.44 -13.16
N ALA A 32 0.68 20.15 -12.17
CA ALA A 32 2.11 20.13 -11.88
C ALA A 32 2.62 18.73 -11.50
N ASP A 33 3.58 18.21 -12.28
CA ASP A 33 4.26 16.95 -11.99
C ASP A 33 5.22 17.14 -10.81
N LEU A 34 4.90 16.51 -9.67
CA LEU A 34 5.75 16.47 -8.47
C LEU A 34 6.45 15.11 -8.31
N SER A 35 6.69 14.39 -9.41
CA SER A 35 7.63 13.26 -9.44
C SER A 35 9.10 13.75 -9.41
N ASP A 36 9.94 12.92 -8.77
CA ASP A 36 11.41 12.88 -8.75
C ASP A 36 12.28 14.11 -8.39
N SER A 37 11.91 15.34 -8.74
CA SER A 37 12.83 16.50 -8.87
C SER A 37 13.50 17.05 -7.59
N ALA A 38 13.46 16.34 -6.46
CA ALA A 38 14.04 16.78 -5.17
C ALA A 38 14.48 15.62 -4.23
N VAL A 39 15.01 14.50 -4.74
CA VAL A 39 15.52 13.38 -3.94
C VAL A 39 17.00 13.11 -4.27
N PRO A 40 17.91 12.94 -3.28
CA PRO A 40 19.29 12.54 -3.54
C PRO A 40 19.40 11.15 -4.19
N ASP A 41 20.37 11.00 -5.09
CA ASP A 41 20.67 9.71 -5.74
C ASP A 41 20.95 8.62 -4.70
N GLY A 42 20.25 7.48 -4.85
CA GLY A 42 20.41 6.29 -3.99
C GLY A 42 19.14 5.83 -3.28
N VAL A 43 18.11 6.67 -3.12
CA VAL A 43 16.83 6.26 -2.51
C VAL A 43 15.96 5.54 -3.56
N SER A 44 15.86 4.22 -3.43
CA SER A 44 15.05 3.35 -4.31
C SER A 44 13.61 3.87 -4.49
N PRO A 45 13.07 3.95 -5.72
CA PRO A 45 11.71 4.47 -5.97
C PRO A 45 10.61 3.75 -5.17
N PHE A 46 10.78 2.47 -4.85
CA PHE A 46 9.83 1.69 -4.05
C PHE A 46 9.65 2.22 -2.62
N LEU A 47 10.68 2.83 -2.02
CA LEU A 47 10.61 3.41 -0.67
C LEU A 47 9.65 4.62 -0.60
N ARG A 48 9.35 5.25 -1.74
CA ARG A 48 8.47 6.43 -1.82
C ARG A 48 6.99 6.13 -1.56
N LYS A 49 6.58 4.85 -1.50
CA LYS A 49 5.20 4.48 -1.13
C LYS A 49 5.00 4.42 0.39
N ARG A 50 6.05 4.06 1.14
CA ARG A 50 5.98 3.61 2.54
C ARG A 50 5.84 4.75 3.53
N GLY A 51 5.07 4.51 4.59
CA GLY A 51 4.85 5.42 5.70
C GLY A 51 4.28 4.71 6.93
N VAL A 52 3.84 5.47 7.93
CA VAL A 52 3.28 4.91 9.17
C VAL A 52 2.14 5.78 9.72
N GLY A 53 1.11 5.15 10.29
CA GLY A 53 0.11 5.84 11.11
C GLY A 53 0.54 5.85 12.57
N TRP A 54 1.05 6.99 13.07
CA TRP A 54 1.32 7.20 14.50
C TRP A 54 1.60 8.65 14.90
N GLY A 55 1.37 8.98 16.17
CA GLY A 55 1.92 10.17 16.81
C GLY A 55 3.43 10.08 17.04
N LEU A 56 4.23 10.20 15.97
CA LEU A 56 5.70 10.17 16.06
C LEU A 56 6.26 11.36 16.87
N ASN A 57 7.34 11.11 17.60
CA ASN A 57 8.23 12.13 18.15
C ASN A 57 9.56 12.14 17.38
N ALA A 58 10.40 13.15 17.59
CA ALA A 58 11.67 13.33 16.88
C ALA A 58 12.62 12.11 16.93
N THR A 59 12.60 11.30 18.00
CA THR A 59 13.39 10.06 18.06
C THR A 59 12.77 8.96 17.20
N HIS A 60 11.45 8.79 17.20
CA HIS A 60 10.79 7.84 16.30
C HIS A 60 11.02 8.21 14.82
N ILE A 61 11.02 9.51 14.49
CA ILE A 61 11.39 10.00 13.15
C ILE A 61 12.81 9.56 12.77
N ARG A 62 13.78 9.70 13.69
CA ARG A 62 15.17 9.29 13.46
C ARG A 62 15.32 7.77 13.29
N THR A 63 14.61 6.97 14.08
CA THR A 63 14.60 5.50 13.97
C THR A 63 13.92 5.00 12.70
N LEU A 64 12.94 5.74 12.17
CA LEU A 64 12.19 5.42 10.94
C LEU A 64 12.69 6.16 9.69
N ALA A 65 13.93 6.68 9.72
CA ALA A 65 14.56 7.32 8.58
C ALA A 65 14.61 6.34 7.38
N GLY A 66 14.01 6.74 6.25
CA GLY A 66 13.81 5.88 5.07
C GLY A 66 12.33 5.63 4.74
N LEU A 67 11.41 5.83 5.69
CA LEU A 67 9.99 6.03 5.36
C LEU A 67 9.78 7.41 4.72
N SER A 68 8.80 7.51 3.81
CA SER A 68 8.59 8.72 3.01
C SER A 68 7.48 9.64 3.56
N TRP A 69 6.56 9.11 4.38
CA TRP A 69 5.49 9.90 4.97
C TRP A 69 4.98 9.33 6.31
N TRP A 70 4.27 10.16 7.09
CA TRP A 70 3.48 9.70 8.23
C TRP A 70 2.28 10.62 8.49
N TYR A 71 1.31 10.12 9.24
CA TYR A 71 0.13 10.87 9.69
C TYR A 71 -0.24 10.47 11.13
N LYS A 72 -1.13 11.24 11.79
CA LYS A 72 -1.49 11.07 13.21
C LYS A 72 -2.96 11.34 13.55
N TRP A 73 -3.88 11.09 12.60
CA TRP A 73 -5.33 11.36 12.74
C TRP A 73 -5.65 12.81 13.15
N GLY A 74 -4.89 13.77 12.61
CA GLY A 74 -5.05 15.19 12.91
C GLY A 74 -4.25 16.09 11.99
N PRO A 75 -4.48 17.42 12.04
CA PRO A 75 -4.05 18.34 10.99
C PRO A 75 -2.60 18.84 11.14
N SER A 76 -1.94 18.63 12.29
CA SER A 76 -0.58 19.15 12.52
C SER A 76 0.24 18.33 13.53
N VAL A 77 1.56 18.35 13.34
CA VAL A 77 2.55 17.74 14.24
C VAL A 77 2.56 18.45 15.58
N ARG A 78 2.50 19.79 15.53
CA ARG A 78 2.62 20.78 16.64
C ARG A 78 3.97 20.85 17.35
N ASP A 79 4.73 19.76 17.42
CA ASP A 79 6.11 19.79 17.93
C ASP A 79 7.13 20.28 16.87
N PRO A 80 7.89 21.37 17.14
CA PRO A 80 8.96 21.83 16.27
C PRO A 80 10.17 20.88 16.17
N GLU A 81 10.49 20.06 17.19
CA GLU A 81 11.63 19.12 17.06
C GLU A 81 11.29 18.00 16.08
N THR A 82 10.12 17.36 16.23
CA THR A 82 9.62 16.33 15.31
C THR A 82 9.52 16.87 13.88
N THR A 83 9.04 18.11 13.71
CA THR A 83 8.98 18.76 12.39
C THR A 83 10.38 18.96 11.79
N ARG A 84 11.37 19.40 12.59
CA ARG A 84 12.76 19.57 12.15
C ARG A 84 13.45 18.24 11.84
N ALA A 85 13.25 17.23 12.67
CA ALA A 85 13.78 15.89 12.47
C ALA A 85 13.24 15.27 11.17
N ALA A 86 11.96 15.47 10.88
CA ALA A 86 11.33 14.94 9.68
C ALA A 86 11.87 15.58 8.40
N ALA A 87 12.00 16.92 8.40
CA ALA A 87 12.64 17.65 7.31
C ALA A 87 14.09 17.18 7.07
N ALA A 88 14.84 16.88 8.13
CA ALA A 88 16.22 16.40 8.04
C ALA A 88 16.35 14.97 7.45
N VAL A 89 15.31 14.14 7.50
CA VAL A 89 15.29 12.78 6.91
C VAL A 89 14.39 12.69 5.66
N GLY A 90 13.88 13.82 5.16
CA GLY A 90 13.02 13.89 3.97
C GLY A 90 11.59 13.34 4.13
N MET A 91 11.22 12.86 5.33
CA MET A 91 9.90 12.27 5.58
C MET A 91 8.84 13.37 5.71
N ARG A 92 7.69 13.20 5.05
CA ARG A 92 6.64 14.24 4.97
C ARG A 92 5.44 13.97 5.87
N PHE A 93 5.02 14.99 6.63
CA PHE A 93 3.78 14.89 7.40
C PHE A 93 2.55 15.08 6.50
N VAL A 94 1.59 14.17 6.62
CA VAL A 94 0.29 14.27 5.96
C VAL A 94 -0.78 14.62 7.00
N PRO A 95 -1.41 15.80 6.90
CA PRO A 95 -2.46 16.24 7.79
C PRO A 95 -3.78 15.53 7.49
N GLU A 96 -4.61 15.38 8.52
CA GLU A 96 -5.92 14.75 8.41
C GLU A 96 -7.01 15.57 9.11
N GLN A 97 -8.15 15.73 8.41
CA GLN A 97 -9.41 16.17 9.02
C GLN A 97 -10.27 14.93 9.32
N TRP A 98 -10.05 14.36 10.50
CA TRP A 98 -10.55 13.04 10.91
C TRP A 98 -12.08 12.89 10.88
N GLY A 99 -12.85 13.96 11.11
CA GLY A 99 -14.32 13.88 11.14
C GLY A 99 -14.99 15.25 11.01
N ARG A 100 -16.24 15.39 11.48
CA ARG A 100 -17.03 16.63 11.36
C ARG A 100 -16.54 17.84 12.20
N GLY A 101 -15.70 17.62 13.22
CA GLY A 101 -15.29 18.67 14.17
C GLY A 101 -14.18 19.59 13.68
N GLY A 102 -14.42 20.90 13.68
CA GLY A 102 -13.39 21.93 13.38
C GLY A 102 -13.14 22.20 11.89
N ILE A 103 -14.03 21.81 10.98
CA ILE A 103 -13.78 22.03 9.54
C ILE A 103 -13.60 23.53 9.23
N ALA A 104 -14.38 24.41 9.87
CA ALA A 104 -14.32 25.86 9.69
C ALA A 104 -12.97 26.52 10.06
N ASP A 105 -12.16 25.94 10.96
CA ASP A 105 -10.82 26.46 11.32
C ASP A 105 -9.66 25.59 10.77
N LEU A 106 -9.97 24.54 10.01
CA LEU A 106 -9.01 23.57 9.48
C LEU A 106 -7.84 24.23 8.72
N GLY A 107 -8.13 25.23 7.87
CA GLY A 107 -7.11 25.94 7.10
C GLY A 107 -6.02 26.61 7.94
N ALA A 108 -6.31 26.95 9.19
CA ALA A 108 -5.34 27.48 10.15
C ALA A 108 -4.70 26.40 11.04
N ARG A 109 -5.30 25.19 11.13
CA ARG A 109 -4.79 24.05 11.90
C ARG A 109 -3.87 23.12 11.10
N ILE A 110 -3.92 23.16 9.77
CA ILE A 110 -3.09 22.36 8.86
C ILE A 110 -1.60 22.70 9.03
N GLN A 111 -0.75 21.66 8.99
CA GLN A 111 0.70 21.78 9.03
C GLN A 111 1.21 22.63 7.83
N PRO A 112 1.96 23.72 8.06
CA PRO A 112 2.56 24.48 6.97
C PRO A 112 3.52 23.62 6.13
N GLY A 113 3.43 23.75 4.81
CA GLY A 113 4.25 22.98 3.86
C GLY A 113 3.71 21.60 3.49
N SER A 114 2.53 21.19 3.97
CA SER A 114 1.82 20.03 3.44
C SER A 114 1.34 20.27 2.00
N ALA A 115 1.27 19.20 1.20
CA ALA A 115 0.79 19.20 -0.19
C ALA A 115 -0.42 18.25 -0.42
N VAL A 116 -0.90 17.64 0.66
CA VAL A 116 -1.95 16.62 0.68
C VAL A 116 -2.80 16.85 1.93
N LEU A 117 -4.10 16.55 1.86
CA LEU A 117 -5.01 16.48 3.00
C LEU A 117 -5.76 15.14 2.96
N LEU A 118 -5.70 14.37 4.04
CA LEU A 118 -6.59 13.23 4.28
C LEU A 118 -7.90 13.73 4.87
N SER A 119 -9.02 13.16 4.42
CA SER A 119 -10.36 13.43 4.96
C SER A 119 -10.84 12.28 5.86
N PHE A 120 -12.14 12.24 6.13
CA PHE A 120 -12.76 11.57 7.27
C PHE A 120 -12.33 10.12 7.47
N ASN A 121 -12.05 9.74 8.73
CA ASN A 121 -11.54 8.42 9.11
C ASN A 121 -12.68 7.42 9.34
N GLU A 122 -12.74 6.35 8.55
CA GLU A 122 -13.75 5.28 8.71
C GLU A 122 -15.17 5.85 8.89
N PRO A 123 -15.64 6.77 8.02
CA PRO A 123 -16.96 7.41 8.18
C PRO A 123 -18.09 6.39 8.25
N ASN A 124 -17.92 5.23 7.61
CA ASN A 124 -18.87 4.14 7.59
C ASN A 124 -18.91 3.30 8.89
N HIS A 125 -18.08 3.61 9.90
CA HIS A 125 -18.07 2.98 11.24
C HIS A 125 -18.59 3.96 12.32
N GLN A 126 -19.45 3.49 13.23
CA GLN A 126 -20.12 4.32 14.24
C GLN A 126 -19.19 4.79 15.38
N LEU A 127 -18.08 4.08 15.62
CA LEU A 127 -17.09 4.43 16.66
C LEU A 127 -15.96 5.35 16.14
N GLN A 128 -16.02 5.73 14.86
CA GLN A 128 -14.99 6.53 14.17
C GLN A 128 -15.60 7.88 13.76
N ALA A 129 -15.32 8.40 12.56
CA ALA A 129 -15.89 9.68 12.13
C ALA A 129 -17.44 9.67 12.06
N SER A 130 -18.04 8.48 11.90
CA SER A 130 -19.49 8.22 11.92
C SER A 130 -20.28 9.24 11.10
N LEU A 131 -20.13 9.15 9.78
CA LEU A 131 -20.77 10.01 8.78
C LEU A 131 -21.49 9.14 7.76
N THR A 132 -22.75 9.44 7.48
CA THR A 132 -23.43 8.96 6.28
C THR A 132 -22.75 9.52 5.02
N PRO A 133 -22.92 8.86 3.85
CA PRO A 133 -22.43 9.39 2.58
C PRO A 133 -22.97 10.80 2.26
N GLN A 134 -24.22 11.08 2.66
CA GLN A 134 -24.83 12.40 2.53
C GLN A 134 -24.16 13.45 3.42
N GLU A 135 -23.98 13.20 4.73
CA GLU A 135 -23.30 14.16 5.62
C GLU A 135 -21.85 14.44 5.17
N ALA A 136 -21.15 13.42 4.66
CA ALA A 136 -19.79 13.61 4.15
C ALA A 136 -19.75 14.46 2.87
N ALA A 137 -20.75 14.34 1.99
CA ALA A 137 -20.89 15.18 0.80
C ALA A 137 -21.31 16.62 1.16
N GLU A 138 -22.24 16.81 2.12
CA GLU A 138 -22.65 18.13 2.62
C GLU A 138 -21.49 18.91 3.28
N LEU A 139 -20.51 18.21 3.85
CA LEU A 139 -19.28 18.80 4.40
C LEU A 139 -18.16 18.97 3.37
N TRP A 140 -18.25 18.33 2.19
CA TRP A 140 -17.14 18.26 1.23
C TRP A 140 -16.69 19.62 0.66
N PRO A 141 -17.59 20.55 0.27
CA PRO A 141 -17.18 21.85 -0.28
C PRO A 141 -16.28 22.68 0.66
N GLN A 142 -16.39 22.49 1.98
CA GLN A 142 -15.52 23.14 2.95
C GLN A 142 -14.10 22.54 2.95
N LEU A 143 -13.96 21.24 2.66
CA LEU A 143 -12.66 20.60 2.48
C LEU A 143 -12.03 21.00 1.14
N GLU A 144 -12.84 21.13 0.07
CA GLU A 144 -12.39 21.65 -1.22
C GLU A 144 -11.90 23.09 -1.11
N GLU A 145 -12.67 24.00 -0.47
CA GLU A 145 -12.26 25.39 -0.27
C GLU A 145 -10.91 25.50 0.49
N VAL A 146 -10.72 24.67 1.53
CA VAL A 146 -9.45 24.58 2.26
C VAL A 146 -8.33 24.01 1.39
N ALA A 147 -8.60 22.96 0.61
CA ALA A 147 -7.61 22.30 -0.22
C ALA A 147 -7.19 23.16 -1.43
N ASP A 148 -8.13 23.83 -2.10
CA ASP A 148 -7.86 24.75 -3.21
C ASP A 148 -7.04 25.96 -2.74
N ARG A 149 -7.47 26.61 -1.65
CA ARG A 149 -6.76 27.77 -1.07
C ARG A 149 -5.33 27.46 -0.64
N LEU A 150 -5.04 26.21 -0.27
CA LEU A 150 -3.73 25.77 0.22
C LEU A 150 -2.95 24.92 -0.80
N GLY A 151 -3.46 24.70 -2.01
CA GLY A 151 -2.79 23.91 -3.05
C GLY A 151 -2.64 22.41 -2.73
N LEU A 152 -3.57 21.84 -1.96
CA LEU A 152 -3.52 20.46 -1.47
C LEU A 152 -4.26 19.49 -2.38
N ARG A 153 -3.69 18.30 -2.60
CA ARG A 153 -4.46 17.13 -3.08
C ARG A 153 -5.36 16.62 -1.96
N LEU A 154 -6.64 16.40 -2.24
CA LEU A 154 -7.65 15.99 -1.28
C LEU A 154 -8.00 14.50 -1.45
N GLY A 155 -7.69 13.69 -0.44
CA GLY A 155 -7.99 12.27 -0.42
C GLY A 155 -9.44 11.99 -0.01
N ALA A 156 -10.08 11.04 -0.68
CA ALA A 156 -11.44 10.58 -0.40
C ALA A 156 -11.66 10.23 1.09
N PRO A 157 -12.90 10.26 1.60
CA PRO A 157 -13.21 9.75 2.93
C PRO A 157 -12.77 8.29 3.05
N ALA A 158 -12.02 7.98 4.11
CA ALA A 158 -11.33 6.72 4.31
C ALA A 158 -12.28 5.62 4.81
N ALA A 159 -13.29 5.28 4.01
CA ALA A 159 -14.17 4.15 4.30
C ALA A 159 -13.38 2.83 4.27
N ALA A 160 -13.78 1.88 5.10
CA ALA A 160 -13.10 0.59 5.26
C ALA A 160 -14.11 -0.54 5.54
N PRO A 161 -13.78 -1.82 5.30
CA PRO A 161 -14.66 -2.93 5.64
C PRO A 161 -15.10 -2.89 7.12
N CYS A 162 -16.41 -2.80 7.37
CA CYS A 162 -16.97 -2.72 8.71
C CYS A 162 -17.74 -3.99 9.07
N GLY A 163 -17.32 -4.66 10.15
CA GLY A 163 -17.91 -5.94 10.61
C GLY A 163 -18.99 -5.82 11.68
N ALA A 164 -19.02 -4.71 12.44
CA ALA A 164 -19.99 -4.44 13.49
C ALA A 164 -20.08 -2.93 13.76
N GLN A 165 -21.22 -2.45 14.28
CA GLN A 165 -21.45 -1.03 14.59
C GLN A 165 -21.15 -0.11 13.39
N CYS A 166 -21.77 -0.41 12.25
CA CYS A 166 -21.55 0.30 10.99
C CYS A 166 -22.64 1.33 10.71
N VAL A 167 -22.26 2.46 10.13
CA VAL A 167 -23.18 3.33 9.37
C VAL A 167 -23.49 2.64 8.03
N THR A 168 -22.47 2.04 7.40
CA THR A 168 -22.62 1.22 6.18
C THR A 168 -21.56 0.11 6.20
N PRO A 169 -21.91 -1.19 6.21
CA PRO A 169 -20.93 -2.27 6.36
C PRO A 169 -19.91 -2.34 5.21
N SER A 170 -20.38 -2.15 3.98
CA SER A 170 -19.57 -2.12 2.77
C SER A 170 -19.00 -0.71 2.54
N PRO A 171 -17.68 -0.55 2.35
CA PRO A 171 -17.09 0.72 1.98
C PRO A 171 -17.42 1.09 0.53
N PHE A 172 -17.71 0.11 -0.33
CA PHE A 172 -18.10 0.33 -1.72
C PHE A 172 -19.49 0.97 -1.81
N ASP A 173 -20.45 0.49 -1.01
CA ASP A 173 -21.80 1.04 -0.96
C ASP A 173 -21.77 2.49 -0.42
N TRP A 174 -20.91 2.74 0.59
CA TRP A 174 -20.68 4.07 1.15
C TRP A 174 -20.06 5.03 0.12
N TRP A 175 -19.00 4.60 -0.60
CA TRP A 175 -18.38 5.43 -1.63
C TRP A 175 -19.29 5.63 -2.85
N ASP A 176 -20.03 4.61 -3.28
CA ASP A 176 -20.97 4.70 -4.39
C ASP A 176 -22.04 5.77 -4.12
N GLU A 177 -22.61 5.79 -2.92
CA GLU A 177 -23.53 6.86 -2.54
C GLU A 177 -22.78 8.20 -2.40
N PHE A 178 -21.61 8.24 -1.77
CA PHE A 178 -20.85 9.50 -1.58
C PHE A 178 -20.51 10.17 -2.92
N PHE A 179 -20.00 9.42 -3.91
CA PHE A 179 -19.72 9.96 -5.25
C PHE A 179 -21.01 10.29 -6.03
N THR A 180 -22.16 9.69 -5.69
CA THR A 180 -23.47 10.08 -6.26
C THR A 180 -24.04 11.36 -5.61
N ARG A 181 -23.75 11.58 -4.31
CA ARG A 181 -24.15 12.79 -3.56
C ARG A 181 -23.23 13.98 -3.88
N CYS A 182 -21.95 13.71 -4.11
CA CYS A 182 -20.89 14.68 -4.39
C CYS A 182 -20.55 14.69 -5.89
N ASP A 183 -21.55 14.85 -6.75
CA ASP A 183 -21.33 14.99 -8.19
C ASP A 183 -20.52 16.27 -8.49
N GLY A 184 -19.56 16.15 -9.41
CA GLY A 184 -18.58 17.20 -9.72
C GLY A 184 -17.45 17.41 -8.70
N CYS A 185 -17.49 16.81 -7.50
CA CYS A 185 -16.50 17.04 -6.45
C CYS A 185 -15.07 16.56 -6.80
N ARG A 186 -14.06 17.38 -6.45
CA ARG A 186 -12.63 17.05 -6.55
C ARG A 186 -12.24 16.04 -5.46
N VAL A 187 -11.66 14.91 -5.91
CA VAL A 187 -11.13 13.84 -5.07
C VAL A 187 -9.90 13.25 -5.77
N ASP A 188 -8.69 13.56 -5.31
CA ASP A 188 -7.45 13.30 -6.08
C ASP A 188 -6.89 11.88 -5.93
N PHE A 189 -7.38 11.15 -4.92
CA PHE A 189 -7.03 9.75 -4.64
C PHE A 189 -8.08 9.12 -3.71
N LEU A 190 -8.26 7.81 -3.82
CA LEU A 190 -9.05 7.01 -2.88
C LEU A 190 -8.21 6.71 -1.63
N VAL A 191 -8.81 6.80 -0.45
CA VAL A 191 -8.16 6.44 0.84
C VAL A 191 -8.92 5.27 1.44
N THR A 192 -8.23 4.29 2.01
CA THR A 192 -8.88 3.12 2.64
C THR A 192 -8.01 2.49 3.71
N HIS A 193 -8.62 1.69 4.59
CA HIS A 193 -7.93 0.72 5.44
C HIS A 193 -8.19 -0.70 4.97
N TYR A 194 -7.31 -1.65 5.32
CA TYR A 194 -7.59 -3.07 5.17
C TYR A 194 -6.85 -3.94 6.20
N TYR A 195 -7.61 -4.51 7.13
CA TYR A 195 -7.09 -5.37 8.19
C TYR A 195 -7.37 -6.85 7.87
N SER A 196 -6.30 -7.61 7.62
CA SER A 196 -6.37 -9.03 7.25
C SER A 196 -5.01 -9.70 7.44
N CYS A 197 -5.00 -11.01 7.66
CA CYS A 197 -3.77 -11.83 7.60
C CYS A 197 -3.58 -12.52 6.24
N ASN A 198 -4.44 -12.22 5.24
CA ASN A 198 -4.38 -12.80 3.90
C ASN A 198 -4.07 -11.73 2.84
N ALA A 199 -2.88 -11.80 2.25
CA ALA A 199 -2.41 -10.86 1.23
C ALA A 199 -3.18 -10.98 -0.11
N ASP A 200 -3.78 -12.14 -0.41
CA ASP A 200 -4.58 -12.37 -1.62
C ASP A 200 -5.99 -11.78 -1.49
N TRP A 201 -6.49 -11.66 -0.25
CA TRP A 201 -7.70 -10.90 0.05
C TRP A 201 -7.44 -9.39 -0.05
N LEU A 202 -6.31 -8.90 0.47
CA LEU A 202 -5.85 -7.52 0.23
C LEU A 202 -5.72 -7.22 -1.27
N ALA A 203 -5.11 -8.14 -2.03
CA ALA A 203 -5.00 -8.04 -3.49
C ALA A 203 -6.37 -7.90 -4.17
N THR A 204 -7.37 -8.65 -3.70
CA THR A 204 -8.72 -8.65 -4.26
C THR A 204 -9.48 -7.38 -3.92
N TYR A 205 -9.36 -6.91 -2.67
CA TYR A 205 -9.96 -5.66 -2.22
C TYR A 205 -9.40 -4.45 -2.98
N LEU A 206 -8.07 -4.34 -3.09
CA LEU A 206 -7.42 -3.25 -3.85
C LEU A 206 -7.76 -3.27 -5.34
N ARG A 207 -8.03 -4.45 -5.94
CA ARG A 207 -8.57 -4.53 -7.30
C ARG A 207 -10.00 -3.98 -7.42
N GLN A 208 -10.86 -4.20 -6.42
CA GLN A 208 -12.22 -3.66 -6.39
C GLN A 208 -12.22 -2.12 -6.25
N CYS A 209 -11.32 -1.57 -5.42
CA CYS A 209 -11.13 -0.12 -5.28
C CYS A 209 -10.83 0.62 -6.62
N ARG A 210 -10.27 -0.07 -7.63
CA ARG A 210 -9.98 0.51 -8.96
C ARG A 210 -11.24 0.95 -9.72
N LYS A 211 -12.44 0.51 -9.29
CA LYS A 211 -13.74 0.98 -9.79
C LYS A 211 -13.84 2.51 -9.81
N TYR A 212 -13.28 3.19 -8.81
CA TYR A 212 -13.35 4.66 -8.69
C TYR A 212 -12.33 5.41 -9.56
N GLN A 213 -11.50 4.69 -10.34
CA GLN A 213 -10.55 5.24 -11.33
C GLN A 213 -9.55 6.29 -10.79
N ARG A 214 -9.26 6.25 -9.49
CA ARG A 214 -8.32 7.14 -8.78
C ARG A 214 -7.14 6.33 -8.20
N PRO A 215 -5.96 6.93 -7.99
CA PRO A 215 -4.87 6.31 -7.23
C PRO A 215 -5.32 5.94 -5.81
N ILE A 216 -4.70 4.92 -5.20
CA ILE A 216 -5.11 4.37 -3.90
C ILE A 216 -4.05 4.67 -2.84
N TRP A 217 -4.49 5.18 -1.70
CA TRP A 217 -3.74 5.34 -0.46
C TRP A 217 -4.27 4.37 0.60
N LEU A 218 -3.55 3.28 0.84
CA LEU A 218 -3.86 2.32 1.91
C LEU A 218 -3.27 2.84 3.22
N LYS A 219 -3.95 3.80 3.87
CA LYS A 219 -3.37 4.51 5.03
C LYS A 219 -3.26 3.65 6.29
N GLU A 220 -4.00 2.54 6.38
CA GLU A 220 -3.84 1.53 7.44
C GLU A 220 -3.95 0.12 6.86
N PHE A 221 -2.98 -0.74 7.17
CA PHE A 221 -3.10 -2.19 7.01
C PHE A 221 -2.21 -2.92 8.01
N ALA A 222 -2.69 -4.07 8.48
CA ALA A 222 -1.99 -5.02 9.35
C ALA A 222 -2.79 -6.34 9.46
N CYS A 223 -2.23 -7.32 10.18
CA CYS A 223 -2.83 -8.64 10.40
C CYS A 223 -3.41 -8.76 11.82
N PRO A 224 -4.75 -8.81 12.01
CA PRO A 224 -5.36 -9.00 13.32
C PRO A 224 -4.96 -10.34 13.94
N ASN A 225 -4.01 -10.30 14.88
CA ASN A 225 -3.31 -11.47 15.40
C ASN A 225 -3.33 -11.51 16.96
N PRO A 226 -4.51 -11.41 17.61
CA PRO A 226 -4.61 -11.27 19.06
C PRO A 226 -4.15 -12.55 19.78
N GLY A 227 -2.97 -12.50 20.40
CA GLY A 227 -2.37 -13.65 21.09
C GLY A 227 -1.80 -14.74 20.19
N GLY A 228 -1.69 -14.48 18.88
CA GLY A 228 -1.00 -15.38 17.95
C GLY A 228 0.53 -15.20 17.97
N THR A 229 1.22 -15.86 17.04
CA THR A 229 2.68 -15.77 16.91
C THR A 229 3.11 -14.69 15.92
N ASP A 230 4.26 -14.06 16.18
CA ASP A 230 4.77 -12.95 15.37
C ASP A 230 5.01 -13.34 13.91
N VAL A 231 5.38 -14.59 13.67
CA VAL A 231 5.55 -15.23 12.35
C VAL A 231 4.35 -14.98 11.41
N VAL A 232 3.11 -14.99 11.92
CA VAL A 232 1.91 -14.75 11.10
C VAL A 232 1.88 -13.31 10.59
N SER A 233 2.16 -12.34 11.46
CA SER A 233 2.25 -10.91 11.10
C SER A 233 3.43 -10.64 10.16
N TRP A 234 4.58 -11.31 10.36
CA TRP A 234 5.76 -11.20 9.49
C TRP A 234 5.50 -11.74 8.08
N GLN A 235 4.93 -12.94 7.98
CA GLN A 235 4.59 -13.57 6.69
C GLN A 235 3.54 -12.75 5.93
N TYR A 236 2.52 -12.21 6.61
CA TYR A 236 1.59 -11.28 6.00
C TYR A 236 2.28 -10.01 5.51
N MET A 237 3.14 -9.38 6.32
CA MET A 237 3.88 -8.18 5.94
C MET A 237 4.71 -8.40 4.67
N VAL A 238 5.51 -9.46 4.58
CA VAL A 238 6.34 -9.76 3.39
C VAL A 238 5.50 -9.88 2.13
N ARG A 239 4.38 -10.62 2.19
CA ARG A 239 3.47 -10.78 1.03
C ARG A 239 2.75 -9.48 0.68
N ALA A 240 2.32 -8.70 1.67
CA ALA A 240 1.65 -7.42 1.47
C ALA A 240 2.59 -6.37 0.87
N LEU A 241 3.80 -6.18 1.41
CA LEU A 241 4.80 -5.25 0.86
C LEU A 241 5.16 -5.59 -0.59
N GLY A 242 5.39 -6.88 -0.86
CA GLY A 242 5.68 -7.36 -2.21
C GLY A 242 4.55 -7.13 -3.24
N LEU A 243 3.31 -7.01 -2.77
CA LEU A 243 2.17 -6.63 -3.60
C LEU A 243 2.06 -5.11 -3.75
N LEU A 244 2.11 -4.37 -2.64
CA LEU A 244 1.89 -2.93 -2.60
C LEU A 244 2.98 -2.13 -3.32
N ASP A 245 4.24 -2.60 -3.28
CA ASP A 245 5.34 -2.02 -4.06
C ASP A 245 5.11 -2.20 -5.57
N ARG A 246 4.55 -3.35 -5.99
CA ARG A 246 4.34 -3.71 -7.41
C ARG A 246 3.03 -3.18 -8.01
N ASP A 247 1.99 -2.93 -7.21
CA ASP A 247 0.71 -2.43 -7.74
C ASP A 247 0.82 -0.94 -8.14
N GLY A 248 0.73 -0.66 -9.44
CA GLY A 248 0.74 0.69 -10.00
C GLY A 248 -0.48 1.56 -9.61
N TRP A 249 -1.55 0.96 -9.06
CA TRP A 249 -2.68 1.72 -8.50
C TRP A 249 -2.42 2.20 -7.07
N VAL A 250 -1.52 1.57 -6.33
CA VAL A 250 -1.18 1.96 -4.96
C VAL A 250 -0.09 3.04 -5.01
N GLU A 251 -0.47 4.28 -4.73
CA GLU A 251 0.45 5.42 -4.66
C GLU A 251 1.19 5.45 -3.32
N LYS A 252 0.45 5.18 -2.22
CA LYS A 252 0.96 5.20 -0.85
C LYS A 252 0.36 4.06 -0.03
N TYR A 253 1.13 3.59 0.95
CA TYR A 253 0.63 2.73 2.00
C TYR A 253 1.35 3.00 3.33
N ALA A 254 0.66 2.78 4.45
CA ALA A 254 1.22 2.91 5.78
C ALA A 254 0.80 1.74 6.67
N TRP A 255 1.77 1.12 7.33
CA TRP A 255 1.51 0.02 8.27
C TRP A 255 0.91 0.56 9.56
N PHE A 256 -0.05 -0.17 10.14
CA PHE A 256 -0.64 0.13 11.43
C PHE A 256 -0.21 -0.92 12.48
N ALA A 257 0.63 -0.61 13.46
CA ALA A 257 1.09 0.72 13.86
C ALA A 257 2.49 0.68 14.49
N LEU A 258 2.90 1.78 15.14
CA LEU A 258 4.17 1.82 15.83
C LEU A 258 4.22 0.86 17.01
N GLU A 259 3.15 0.80 17.81
CA GLU A 259 2.97 -0.16 18.91
C GLU A 259 1.49 -0.57 18.99
N THR A 260 1.20 -1.85 19.18
CA THR A 260 -0.14 -2.42 19.04
C THR A 260 -0.49 -3.37 20.18
N SER A 261 -1.78 -3.50 20.51
CA SER A 261 -2.28 -4.43 21.52
C SER A 261 -3.75 -4.78 21.29
N GLY A 262 -4.37 -5.54 22.19
CA GLY A 262 -5.79 -5.89 22.10
C GLY A 262 -6.13 -6.70 20.84
N TRP A 263 -7.17 -6.28 20.12
CA TRP A 263 -7.72 -6.98 18.93
C TRP A 263 -6.70 -7.20 17.80
N LEU A 264 -5.69 -6.33 17.69
CA LEU A 264 -4.65 -6.43 16.67
C LEU A 264 -3.47 -7.31 17.12
N GLY A 265 -3.30 -7.53 18.42
CA GLY A 265 -2.14 -8.22 19.00
C GLY A 265 -0.86 -7.37 18.99
N THR A 266 0.13 -7.76 19.80
CA THR A 266 1.43 -7.08 19.90
C THR A 266 2.33 -7.30 18.68
N SER A 267 2.12 -8.39 17.96
CA SER A 267 2.87 -8.83 16.77
C SER A 267 2.87 -7.89 15.57
N ASN A 268 2.07 -6.82 15.60
CA ASN A 268 2.01 -5.79 14.56
C ASN A 268 2.75 -4.49 14.96
N SER A 269 3.41 -4.45 16.12
CA SER A 269 4.21 -3.32 16.59
C SER A 269 5.51 -3.20 15.79
N LEU A 270 5.77 -2.05 15.17
CA LEU A 270 7.05 -1.75 14.51
C LEU A 270 8.16 -1.39 15.52
N MET A 271 7.82 -0.85 16.69
CA MET A 271 8.77 -0.46 17.73
C MET A 271 8.28 -0.88 19.12
N ASN A 272 9.24 -0.99 20.04
CA ASN A 272 8.97 -0.98 21.48
C ASN A 272 9.15 0.46 21.99
N LEU A 273 8.09 1.09 22.49
CA LEU A 273 8.12 2.51 22.89
C LEU A 273 8.80 2.76 24.24
N HIS A 274 9.05 1.72 25.02
CA HIS A 274 9.85 1.83 26.25
C HIS A 274 11.36 1.90 25.94
N THR A 275 11.85 1.14 24.95
CA THR A 275 13.27 1.13 24.57
C THR A 275 13.62 2.05 23.41
N GLY A 276 12.63 2.45 22.59
CA GLY A 276 12.86 3.22 21.37
C GLY A 276 13.49 2.41 20.22
N ALA A 277 13.54 1.09 20.34
CA ALA A 277 14.10 0.18 19.33
C ALA A 277 13.02 -0.36 18.38
N LEU A 278 13.43 -0.71 17.15
CA LEU A 278 12.60 -1.49 16.22
C LEU A 278 12.42 -2.92 16.74
N THR A 279 11.20 -3.46 16.62
CA THR A 279 10.96 -4.91 16.73
C THR A 279 11.54 -5.63 15.50
N GLU A 280 11.52 -6.97 15.49
CA GLU A 280 11.89 -7.75 14.29
C GLU A 280 10.95 -7.43 13.11
N LEU A 281 9.65 -7.18 13.36
CA LEU A 281 8.71 -6.65 12.36
C LEU A 281 9.09 -5.23 11.89
N GLY A 282 9.55 -4.37 12.80
CA GLY A 282 10.04 -3.04 12.45
C GLY A 282 11.25 -3.08 11.53
N GLN A 283 12.22 -3.94 11.86
CA GLN A 283 13.41 -4.18 11.03
C GLN A 283 13.02 -4.74 9.66
N LEU A 284 12.04 -5.64 9.61
CA LEU A 284 11.46 -6.18 8.38
C LEU A 284 10.80 -5.09 7.51
N TYR A 285 9.96 -4.23 8.10
CA TYR A 285 9.26 -3.15 7.38
C TYR A 285 10.24 -2.13 6.76
N MET A 286 11.26 -1.75 7.52
CA MET A 286 12.30 -0.82 7.09
C MET A 286 13.26 -1.46 6.07
N GLY A 287 13.68 -2.70 6.29
CA GLY A 287 14.70 -3.39 5.49
C GLY A 287 14.18 -4.11 4.24
N TYR A 288 12.87 -4.36 4.11
CA TYR A 288 12.32 -5.08 2.96
C TYR A 288 12.63 -4.38 1.64
N THR A 289 13.18 -5.10 0.67
CA THR A 289 13.23 -4.66 -0.73
C THR A 289 12.74 -5.76 -1.66
N PRO A 290 12.05 -5.43 -2.77
CA PRO A 290 11.68 -6.42 -3.78
C PRO A 290 12.88 -7.18 -4.36
N ALA A 291 14.07 -6.57 -4.35
CA ALA A 291 15.32 -7.18 -4.77
C ALA A 291 15.85 -8.21 -3.74
N ALA A 292 15.87 -7.89 -2.43
CA ALA A 292 16.26 -8.86 -1.40
C ALA A 292 15.30 -10.07 -1.37
N ALA A 293 14.01 -9.84 -1.62
CA ALA A 293 13.01 -10.90 -1.75
C ALA A 293 13.19 -11.78 -3.02
N ALA A 294 13.94 -11.32 -4.02
CA ALA A 294 14.23 -12.06 -5.26
C ALA A 294 15.65 -12.66 -5.26
N ALA A 295 16.64 -12.03 -4.60
CA ALA A 295 17.98 -12.58 -4.45
C ALA A 295 18.00 -13.89 -3.65
N GLY A 296 16.98 -14.13 -2.82
CA GLY A 296 16.73 -15.44 -2.19
C GLY A 296 16.38 -16.58 -3.17
N THR A 297 16.12 -16.29 -4.45
CA THR A 297 15.81 -17.31 -5.48
C THR A 297 16.91 -17.46 -6.54
N SER A 298 18.07 -16.81 -6.37
CA SER A 298 19.21 -16.91 -7.30
C SER A 298 20.44 -17.48 -6.59
N SER A 299 20.63 -18.80 -6.68
CA SER A 299 21.87 -19.47 -6.30
C SER A 299 22.92 -19.28 -7.39
N ASP A 300 23.72 -18.22 -7.30
CA ASP A 300 24.98 -18.09 -8.04
C ASP A 300 26.15 -18.05 -7.04
N ASN A 301 27.28 -18.66 -7.41
CA ASN A 301 28.24 -19.20 -6.45
C ASN A 301 29.64 -18.60 -6.64
N SER A 302 29.82 -17.38 -6.16
CA SER A 302 31.11 -16.69 -6.10
C SER A 302 31.34 -16.07 -4.72
N GLN A 303 32.53 -16.28 -4.17
CA GLN A 303 32.94 -15.76 -2.86
C GLN A 303 33.73 -14.47 -3.01
N GLU A 304 33.21 -13.37 -2.47
CA GLU A 304 34.01 -12.22 -2.03
C GLU A 304 33.50 -11.76 -0.66
N ALA A 305 34.42 -11.49 0.27
CA ALA A 305 34.10 -11.25 1.68
C ALA A 305 34.03 -9.75 2.00
N GLY A 306 33.01 -9.30 2.74
CA GLY A 306 32.98 -7.90 3.19
C GLY A 306 31.77 -7.44 4.02
N THR A 307 30.59 -8.01 3.85
CA THR A 307 29.39 -7.65 4.65
C THR A 307 28.50 -8.86 4.86
N THR A 308 27.97 -9.03 6.08
CA THR A 308 27.05 -10.14 6.39
C THR A 308 25.68 -9.92 5.74
N SER A 309 25.53 -10.46 4.54
CA SER A 309 24.33 -10.30 3.72
C SER A 309 23.17 -11.14 4.25
N TRP A 310 21.93 -10.70 3.99
CA TRP A 310 20.74 -11.53 4.19
C TRP A 310 20.80 -12.83 3.37
N SER A 311 21.58 -12.88 2.28
CA SER A 311 21.87 -14.12 1.57
C SER A 311 22.65 -15.12 2.42
N GLU A 312 23.61 -14.70 3.26
CA GLU A 312 24.34 -15.62 4.14
C GLU A 312 23.43 -16.18 5.24
N LEU A 313 22.52 -15.37 5.79
CA LEU A 313 21.53 -15.82 6.79
C LEU A 313 20.57 -16.88 6.18
N CYS A 314 20.10 -16.68 4.96
CA CYS A 314 19.26 -17.68 4.26
C CYS A 314 20.06 -18.91 3.79
N GLN A 315 21.24 -18.72 3.18
CA GLN A 315 22.04 -19.81 2.61
C GLN A 315 22.68 -20.69 3.70
N SER A 316 22.98 -20.14 4.88
CA SER A 316 23.34 -20.92 6.07
C SER A 316 22.21 -21.86 6.51
N CYS A 317 20.95 -21.38 6.53
CA CYS A 317 19.79 -22.26 6.76
C CYS A 317 19.63 -23.33 5.66
N ILE A 318 19.84 -22.99 4.38
CA ILE A 318 19.69 -23.93 3.26
C ILE A 318 20.78 -25.02 3.28
N HIS A 319 22.05 -24.66 3.48
CA HIS A 319 23.16 -25.61 3.32
C HIS A 319 23.28 -26.61 4.48
N HIS A 320 22.89 -26.23 5.70
CA HIS A 320 22.98 -27.10 6.87
C HIS A 320 21.86 -28.15 6.97
N LEU A 321 20.66 -27.89 6.43
CA LEU A 321 19.56 -28.86 6.44
C LEU A 321 19.87 -30.13 5.62
N GLY A 322 20.74 -30.03 4.60
CA GLY A 322 21.18 -31.16 3.78
C GLY A 322 22.34 -32.00 4.35
N SER A 323 22.94 -31.62 5.49
CA SER A 323 24.22 -32.20 5.95
C SER A 323 24.26 -32.70 7.41
N GLY A 324 23.22 -32.49 8.20
CA GLY A 324 23.03 -33.17 9.51
C GLY A 324 24.02 -32.77 10.62
N GLY A 325 24.75 -31.66 10.49
CA GLY A 325 25.69 -31.17 11.49
C GLY A 325 25.00 -30.50 12.69
N LEU A 326 25.61 -30.62 13.88
CA LEU A 326 25.16 -29.90 15.08
C LEU A 326 25.50 -28.40 14.97
N LEU A 327 24.49 -27.53 15.09
CA LEU A 327 24.69 -26.08 15.10
C LEU A 327 24.97 -25.56 16.52
N VAL A 328 26.09 -24.89 16.68
CA VAL A 328 26.48 -24.18 17.93
C VAL A 328 26.48 -22.68 17.65
N GLY A 329 25.60 -21.92 18.32
CA GLY A 329 25.66 -20.45 18.35
C GLY A 329 24.38 -19.68 18.00
N LEU A 330 23.34 -20.32 17.48
CA LEU A 330 22.06 -19.66 17.17
C LEU A 330 21.03 -19.78 18.32
N ALA A 331 20.15 -18.79 18.44
CA ALA A 331 19.07 -18.82 19.41
C ALA A 331 17.96 -19.81 18.98
N PRO A 332 17.41 -20.66 19.88
CA PRO A 332 16.48 -21.73 19.50
C PRO A 332 15.22 -21.31 18.72
N GLN A 333 14.79 -20.04 18.82
CA GLN A 333 13.61 -19.53 18.12
C GLN A 333 13.88 -19.23 16.64
N GLN A 334 15.08 -18.75 16.28
CA GLN A 334 15.48 -18.52 14.89
C GLN A 334 15.50 -19.83 14.10
N HIS A 335 15.89 -20.92 14.77
CA HIS A 335 15.91 -22.29 14.24
C HIS A 335 14.52 -22.77 13.75
N LYS A 336 13.44 -22.33 14.41
CA LYS A 336 12.06 -22.66 14.06
C LYS A 336 11.56 -21.88 12.83
N TYR A 337 12.01 -20.63 12.68
CA TYR A 337 11.55 -19.76 11.59
C TYR A 337 12.01 -20.26 10.21
N CYS A 338 13.26 -20.73 10.08
CA CYS A 338 13.76 -21.33 8.83
C CYS A 338 13.01 -22.64 8.48
N SER A 339 12.80 -23.55 9.44
CA SER A 339 12.22 -24.86 9.16
C SER A 339 10.73 -24.80 8.77
N GLU A 340 9.94 -23.92 9.39
CA GLU A 340 8.53 -23.76 9.05
C GLU A 340 8.30 -22.95 7.75
N SER A 341 9.16 -21.98 7.45
CA SER A 341 9.01 -21.10 6.27
C SER A 341 9.45 -21.77 4.96
N CYS A 342 10.55 -22.51 4.95
CA CYS A 342 11.03 -23.21 3.75
C CYS A 342 10.07 -24.33 3.33
N GLY A 343 9.66 -25.19 4.26
CA GLY A 343 8.75 -26.30 3.96
C GLY A 343 7.35 -25.87 3.50
N PHE A 344 6.93 -24.62 3.75
CA PHE A 344 5.69 -24.07 3.21
C PHE A 344 5.81 -23.72 1.71
N TRP A 345 6.99 -23.35 1.21
CA TRP A 345 7.19 -23.02 -0.20
C TRP A 345 7.11 -24.26 -1.10
N GLU A 346 7.89 -25.30 -0.79
CA GLU A 346 7.95 -26.56 -1.56
C GLU A 346 6.56 -27.19 -1.78
N ARG A 347 5.66 -27.07 -0.78
CA ARG A 347 4.31 -27.62 -0.83
C ARG A 347 3.32 -26.85 -1.71
N ASN A 348 3.61 -25.59 -2.05
CA ASN A 348 2.69 -24.74 -2.83
C ASN A 348 3.08 -24.63 -4.32
N GLU A 349 4.36 -24.72 -4.68
CA GLU A 349 4.75 -24.82 -6.10
C GLU A 349 4.21 -26.11 -6.75
N ALA A 350 4.17 -27.21 -5.98
CA ALA A 350 3.61 -28.50 -6.39
C ALA A 350 2.09 -28.51 -6.67
N GLN A 351 1.38 -27.38 -6.50
CA GLN A 351 -0.06 -27.25 -6.77
C GLN A 351 -0.41 -26.15 -7.78
N ALA A 352 0.58 -25.49 -8.39
CA ALA A 352 0.33 -24.55 -9.47
C ALA A 352 -0.11 -25.29 -10.75
N PRO A 353 -1.28 -24.99 -11.35
CA PRO A 353 -1.71 -25.63 -12.59
C PRO A 353 -0.83 -25.16 -13.76
N VAL A 354 -0.14 -26.11 -14.40
CA VAL A 354 0.72 -25.86 -15.55
C VAL A 354 -0.08 -25.20 -16.68
N GLN A 355 0.30 -23.99 -17.08
CA GLN A 355 -0.17 -23.36 -18.32
C GLN A 355 0.37 -24.18 -19.51
N PRO A 356 -0.47 -24.57 -20.49
CA PRO A 356 0.03 -25.24 -21.69
C PRO A 356 0.81 -24.25 -22.57
N ASP A 357 1.98 -24.68 -23.07
CA ASP A 357 2.86 -23.85 -23.88
C ASP A 357 2.19 -23.34 -25.17
N ILE A 358 2.08 -22.02 -25.31
CA ILE A 358 1.71 -21.36 -26.57
C ILE A 358 3.01 -21.12 -27.36
N ASN A 359 3.39 -22.12 -28.15
CA ASN A 359 4.56 -22.05 -29.02
C ASN A 359 4.33 -21.06 -30.18
N PRO A 360 5.27 -20.13 -30.48
CA PRO A 360 5.08 -19.12 -31.52
C PRO A 360 5.46 -19.63 -32.93
N THR A 361 4.48 -19.63 -33.84
CA THR A 361 4.66 -19.74 -35.31
C THR A 361 3.63 -18.88 -36.02
#